data_AF-U5S4G9-F1
#
_entry.id   AF-U5S4G9-F1
#
_cell.length_a   1.000
_cell.length_b   1.000
_cell.length_c   1.000
_cell.angle_alpha   90.00
_cell.angle_beta   90.00
_cell.angle_gamma   90.00
#
_symmetry.space_group_name_H-M   'P 1'
#
loop_
_entity.id
_entity.type
_entity.pdbx_description
1 polymer ?
#
loop_
_entity_poly.entity_id
_entity_poly.type
_entity_poly.pdbx_seq_one_letter_code
_entity_poly.pdbx_strand_id
1 'polypeptide(L)'
;MEKDKSNNDKPATKINRRQFLKFGAGASSGIAIAAATTALGGKSLIDPKQANAGTVKELDELPFDIPADYKPFTNQRNIFGQAVLGVPEPLALEERFAEVRWNGWQTDGSPGLTVLDGAAARASFAVDYYINGENSACRANKGFFEWHPKVPELSFRWGDPERNIHSPGVKSAEEGTMAVKRMARFFGAAKAGIAPFDKRWVFTETAAFVKTPEGESLKFIPPDFGFEPKHVISMIIPQSLEGVKCAPSFLGSAEYGLSYAQIGYAAFGLSMFIKDLGYHAVPIGADSALAVPIAIQAGLGEYSRSGLMITPEFGSNV
;
A
#
# COMPACT_ATOMS: atom_id res chain seq x y z
N MET A 1 20.02 44.84 41.93
CA MET A 1 18.61 44.47 41.68
C MET A 1 18.31 44.92 40.27
N GLU A 2 17.99 44.12 39.25
CA GLU A 2 17.69 42.70 39.01
C GLU A 2 18.09 42.45 37.54
N LYS A 3 19.06 41.56 37.24
CA LYS A 3 18.92 40.16 36.80
C LYS A 3 18.07 39.89 35.55
N ASP A 4 18.80 39.54 34.48
CA ASP A 4 18.47 38.63 33.38
C ASP A 4 17.31 37.66 33.64
N LYS A 5 16.38 37.59 32.67
CA LYS A 5 15.71 36.34 32.26
C LYS A 5 15.46 36.32 30.75
N SER A 6 16.36 35.63 30.05
CA SER A 6 16.09 34.87 28.84
C SER A 6 14.78 34.07 28.99
N ASN A 7 13.86 34.22 28.05
CA ASN A 7 12.77 33.25 27.86
C ASN A 7 12.98 32.52 26.53
N ASN A 8 13.68 31.40 26.64
CA ASN A 8 13.74 30.34 25.66
C ASN A 8 12.38 29.63 25.60
N ASP A 9 11.55 29.96 24.62
CA ASP A 9 10.50 29.06 24.15
C ASP A 9 10.78 28.68 22.70
N LYS A 10 11.75 27.78 22.53
CA LYS A 10 11.86 26.95 21.31
C LYS A 10 11.07 25.67 21.56
N PRO A 11 10.04 25.33 20.77
CA PRO A 11 9.63 23.95 20.68
C PRO A 11 10.78 23.14 20.05
N ALA A 12 11.16 22.08 20.75
CA ALA A 12 12.21 21.17 20.37
C ALA A 12 11.82 20.35 19.13
N THR A 13 12.83 20.09 18.29
CA THR A 13 12.92 19.07 17.24
C THR A 13 12.02 19.22 15.99
N LYS A 14 12.40 20.16 15.11
CA LYS A 14 12.19 20.02 13.65
C LYS A 14 13.00 18.83 13.13
N ILE A 15 12.34 17.78 12.65
CA ILE A 15 12.98 16.81 11.75
C ILE A 15 12.85 17.38 10.34
N ASN A 16 13.96 17.93 9.85
CA ASN A 16 14.04 18.57 8.54
C ASN A 16 14.44 17.52 7.49
N ARG A 17 13.54 17.22 6.54
CA ARG A 17 13.79 16.27 5.43
C ARG A 17 14.69 16.82 4.31
N ARG A 18 15.14 18.09 4.37
CA ARG A 18 15.80 18.78 3.24
C ARG A 18 16.99 19.66 3.63
N GLN A 19 18.11 19.03 4.00
CA GLN A 19 19.42 19.66 3.79
C GLN A 19 20.17 18.96 2.65
N PHE A 20 19.64 19.04 1.45
CA PHE A 20 20.43 18.84 0.24
C PHE A 20 19.74 19.58 -0.92
N LEU A 21 20.50 20.41 -1.63
CA LEU A 21 20.11 21.24 -2.80
C LEU A 21 19.52 22.63 -2.47
N LYS A 22 20.40 23.52 -2.01
CA LYS A 22 20.42 24.90 -2.53
C LYS A 22 21.05 24.89 -3.92
N PHE A 23 20.61 25.81 -4.79
CA PHE A 23 20.92 26.04 -6.22
C PHE A 23 20.08 25.18 -7.20
N GLY A 24 19.36 25.72 -8.19
CA GLY A 24 19.16 27.10 -8.62
C GLY A 24 18.16 27.20 -9.80
N ALA A 25 17.59 28.41 -9.99
CA ALA A 25 17.08 29.06 -11.22
C ALA A 25 16.56 28.14 -12.36
N GLY A 26 15.30 28.18 -12.78
CA GLY A 26 14.61 29.32 -13.38
C GLY A 26 14.19 28.96 -14.84
N ALA A 27 13.03 29.46 -15.28
CA ALA A 27 12.47 29.44 -16.65
C ALA A 27 11.67 28.20 -17.14
N SER A 28 10.34 28.39 -17.09
CA SER A 28 9.30 27.99 -18.05
C SER A 28 9.71 27.40 -19.41
N SER A 29 9.20 26.19 -19.72
CA SER A 29 8.75 25.79 -21.07
C SER A 29 8.05 24.41 -21.05
N GLY A 30 7.00 24.27 -20.25
CA GLY A 30 6.12 23.10 -20.34
C GLY A 30 5.13 23.29 -21.48
N ILE A 31 5.35 22.64 -22.63
CA ILE A 31 4.33 22.21 -23.62
C ILE A 31 4.97 21.39 -24.77
N ALA A 32 6.29 21.45 -25.02
CA ALA A 32 6.87 20.82 -26.22
C ALA A 32 7.21 19.31 -26.12
N ILE A 33 7.13 18.68 -24.94
CA ILE A 33 7.80 17.37 -24.72
C ILE A 33 6.92 16.16 -25.12
N ALA A 34 5.59 16.26 -24.99
CA ALA A 34 4.69 15.14 -25.22
C ALA A 34 4.63 14.69 -26.70
N ALA A 35 4.97 15.57 -27.66
CA ALA A 35 4.97 15.24 -29.08
C ALA A 35 6.22 14.46 -29.53
N ALA A 36 7.33 14.51 -28.77
CA ALA A 36 8.59 13.86 -29.15
C ALA A 36 8.65 12.38 -28.76
N THR A 37 7.89 11.96 -27.73
CA THR A 37 7.92 10.59 -27.19
C THR A 37 7.29 9.55 -28.12
N THR A 38 6.34 9.94 -28.96
CA THR A 38 5.69 9.04 -29.92
C THR A 38 6.55 8.74 -31.14
N ALA A 39 7.58 9.53 -31.43
CA ALA A 39 8.39 9.40 -32.64
C ALA A 39 9.55 8.39 -32.56
N LEU A 40 9.90 7.87 -31.37
CA LEU A 40 11.17 7.13 -31.16
C LEU A 40 11.04 5.71 -30.59
N GLY A 41 9.92 5.01 -30.84
CA GLY A 41 9.83 3.57 -30.59
C GLY A 41 10.10 3.15 -29.13
N GLY A 42 9.73 3.99 -28.15
CA GLY A 42 9.81 3.67 -26.73
C GLY A 42 11.17 3.84 -26.07
N LYS A 43 12.21 4.35 -26.75
CA LYS A 43 13.46 4.75 -26.10
C LYS A 43 13.46 6.26 -25.85
N SER A 44 13.09 6.65 -24.63
CA SER A 44 13.22 8.03 -24.17
C SER A 44 14.68 8.50 -24.31
N LEU A 45 14.91 9.64 -24.98
CA LEU A 45 16.22 10.29 -25.08
C LEU A 45 16.66 10.95 -23.77
N ILE A 46 15.76 11.04 -22.80
CA ILE A 46 15.93 11.71 -21.50
C ILE A 46 15.60 10.67 -20.42
N ASP A 47 16.40 10.63 -19.35
CA ASP A 47 16.06 9.82 -18.17
C ASP A 47 14.64 10.20 -17.71
N PRO A 48 13.70 9.26 -17.52
CA PRO A 48 12.35 9.56 -17.02
C PRO A 48 12.34 10.43 -15.74
N LYS A 49 13.38 10.34 -14.91
CA LYS A 49 13.57 11.23 -13.75
C LYS A 49 13.83 12.69 -14.13
N GLN A 50 14.50 12.93 -15.25
CA GLN A 50 14.72 14.27 -15.80
C GLN A 50 13.47 14.79 -16.52
N ALA A 51 12.62 13.92 -17.08
CA ALA A 51 11.37 14.34 -17.73
C ALA A 51 10.39 15.01 -16.76
N ASN A 52 10.42 14.62 -15.47
CA ASN A 52 9.58 15.19 -14.41
C ASN A 52 10.34 16.19 -13.51
N ALA A 53 11.60 16.50 -13.83
CA ALA A 53 12.38 17.44 -13.03
C ALA A 53 11.78 18.85 -13.15
N GLY A 54 11.29 19.40 -12.03
CA GLY A 54 10.66 20.72 -11.97
C GLY A 54 9.15 20.76 -12.21
N THR A 55 8.50 19.63 -12.54
CA THR A 55 7.02 19.55 -12.66
C THR A 55 6.34 19.05 -11.39
N VAL A 56 7.08 18.37 -10.51
CA VAL A 56 6.58 17.86 -9.23
C VAL A 56 6.96 18.81 -8.11
N LYS A 57 5.96 19.31 -7.37
CA LYS A 57 6.15 20.09 -6.15
C LYS A 57 5.93 19.19 -4.94
N GLU A 58 7.00 18.86 -4.25
CA GLU A 58 6.90 18.12 -2.99
C GLU A 58 6.43 19.03 -1.84
N LEU A 59 5.45 18.56 -1.08
CA LEU A 59 4.87 19.26 0.07
C LEU A 59 5.33 18.60 1.37
N ASP A 60 5.51 19.40 2.42
CA ASP A 60 5.91 18.91 3.75
C ASP A 60 4.70 18.34 4.53
N GLU A 61 3.49 18.76 4.17
CA GLU A 61 2.22 18.36 4.80
C GLU A 61 1.24 17.83 3.75
N LEU A 62 0.20 17.14 4.22
CA LEU A 62 -0.87 16.65 3.36
C LEU A 62 -1.56 17.83 2.65
N PRO A 63 -1.77 17.75 1.32
CA PRO A 63 -2.39 18.84 0.55
C PRO A 63 -3.91 18.97 0.75
N PHE A 64 -4.47 18.36 1.79
CA PHE A 64 -5.91 18.30 2.02
C PHE A 64 -6.26 18.83 3.41
N ASP A 65 -7.27 19.68 3.47
CA ASP A 65 -7.89 20.09 4.72
C ASP A 65 -8.71 18.92 5.26
N ILE A 66 -8.24 18.33 6.35
CA ILE A 66 -8.96 17.26 7.06
C ILE A 66 -9.85 17.93 8.10
N PRO A 67 -11.19 17.77 8.02
CA PRO A 67 -12.10 18.37 8.99
C PRO A 67 -11.76 17.98 10.42
N ALA A 68 -11.90 18.91 11.35
CA ALA A 68 -11.61 18.67 12.77
C ALA A 68 -12.51 17.61 13.41
N ASP A 69 -13.69 17.37 12.83
CA ASP A 69 -14.66 16.36 13.22
C ASP A 69 -14.53 15.03 12.45
N TYR A 70 -13.48 14.88 11.62
CA TYR A 70 -13.19 13.62 10.94
C TYR A 70 -13.06 12.47 11.94
N LYS A 71 -13.76 11.37 11.65
CA LYS A 71 -13.68 10.13 12.43
C LYS A 71 -13.06 9.05 11.56
N PRO A 72 -12.13 8.22 12.10
CA PRO A 72 -11.60 7.09 11.35
C PRO A 72 -12.72 6.19 10.85
N PHE A 73 -12.54 5.67 9.63
CA PHE A 73 -13.53 4.86 8.94
C PHE A 73 -13.64 3.46 9.58
N THR A 74 -14.79 2.79 9.46
CA THR A 74 -14.93 1.38 9.83
C THR A 74 -15.08 0.54 8.56
N ASN A 75 -14.40 -0.59 8.48
CA ASN A 75 -14.50 -1.52 7.35
C ASN A 75 -15.95 -1.93 7.06
N GLN A 76 -16.80 -2.03 8.10
CA GLN A 76 -18.24 -2.32 7.99
C GLN A 76 -19.00 -1.39 7.04
N ARG A 77 -18.49 -0.19 6.75
CA ARG A 77 -19.15 0.80 5.90
C ARG A 77 -18.72 0.73 4.44
N ASN A 78 -17.61 0.08 4.11
CA ASN A 78 -17.25 -0.12 2.70
C ASN A 78 -18.15 -1.22 2.10
N ILE A 79 -18.14 -1.34 0.77
CA ILE A 79 -19.03 -2.26 0.05
C ILE A 79 -18.82 -3.73 0.47
N PHE A 80 -17.57 -4.17 0.68
CA PHE A 80 -17.25 -5.53 1.08
C PHE A 80 -17.67 -5.82 2.53
N GLY A 81 -17.44 -4.88 3.45
CA GLY A 81 -17.87 -5.00 4.83
C GLY A 81 -19.39 -5.03 4.96
N GLN A 82 -20.11 -4.21 4.18
CA GLN A 82 -21.57 -4.27 4.15
C GLN A 82 -22.09 -5.58 3.55
N ALA A 83 -21.41 -6.14 2.54
CA ALA A 83 -21.75 -7.44 1.99
C ALA A 83 -21.56 -8.58 3.03
N VAL A 84 -20.46 -8.56 3.79
CA VAL A 84 -20.24 -9.48 4.93
C VAL A 84 -21.34 -9.37 5.99
N LEU A 85 -21.88 -8.16 6.22
CA LEU A 85 -23.01 -7.93 7.13
C LEU A 85 -24.37 -8.31 6.53
N GLY A 86 -24.42 -8.73 5.27
CA GLY A 86 -25.66 -9.11 4.59
C GLY A 86 -26.57 -7.93 4.24
N VAL A 87 -26.02 -6.71 4.08
CA VAL A 87 -26.82 -5.57 3.62
C VAL A 87 -27.28 -5.87 2.17
N PRO A 88 -28.59 -5.80 1.87
CA PRO A 88 -29.13 -6.38 0.64
C PRO A 88 -28.50 -5.89 -0.68
N GLU A 89 -28.33 -4.57 -0.85
CA GLU A 89 -27.78 -4.01 -2.09
C GLU A 89 -26.27 -4.31 -2.26
N PRO A 90 -25.39 -4.02 -1.28
CA PRO A 90 -23.98 -4.41 -1.35
C PRO A 90 -23.77 -5.91 -1.56
N LEU A 91 -24.55 -6.77 -0.88
CA LEU A 91 -24.46 -8.21 -1.06
C LEU A 91 -24.84 -8.62 -2.48
N ALA A 92 -25.95 -8.12 -3.03
CA ALA A 92 -26.36 -8.42 -4.39
C ALA A 92 -25.34 -7.93 -5.44
N LEU A 93 -24.68 -6.79 -5.19
CA LEU A 93 -23.59 -6.29 -6.03
C LEU A 93 -22.35 -7.19 -5.98
N GLU A 94 -21.97 -7.67 -4.79
CA GLU A 94 -20.85 -8.61 -4.64
C GLU A 94 -21.15 -9.96 -5.31
N GLU A 95 -22.35 -10.50 -5.14
CA GLU A 95 -22.78 -11.75 -5.78
C GLU A 95 -22.75 -11.63 -7.30
N ARG A 96 -23.29 -10.54 -7.86
CA ARG A 96 -23.23 -10.26 -9.29
C ARG A 96 -21.80 -10.07 -9.78
N PHE A 97 -20.96 -9.37 -9.01
CA PHE A 97 -19.55 -9.21 -9.32
C PHE A 97 -18.85 -10.57 -9.38
N ALA A 98 -19.07 -11.44 -8.39
CA ALA A 98 -18.49 -12.78 -8.35
C ALA A 98 -18.98 -13.66 -9.51
N GLU A 99 -20.26 -13.59 -9.85
CA GLU A 99 -20.85 -14.30 -10.99
C GLU A 99 -20.15 -13.91 -12.30
N VAL A 100 -20.08 -12.60 -12.60
CA VAL A 100 -19.45 -12.12 -13.83
C VAL A 100 -17.95 -12.41 -13.83
N ARG A 101 -17.26 -12.14 -12.72
CA ARG A 101 -15.79 -12.28 -12.58
C ARG A 101 -15.29 -13.71 -12.69
N TRP A 102 -16.08 -14.70 -12.27
CA TRP A 102 -15.62 -16.09 -12.24
C TRP A 102 -16.31 -16.97 -13.28
N ASN A 103 -17.55 -16.64 -13.62
CA ASN A 103 -18.42 -17.47 -14.45
C ASN A 103 -18.93 -16.78 -15.71
N GLY A 104 -18.52 -15.53 -16.00
CA GLY A 104 -18.90 -14.81 -17.22
C GLY A 104 -18.62 -15.57 -18.52
N TRP A 105 -17.61 -16.47 -18.55
CA TRP A 105 -17.32 -17.35 -19.69
C TRP A 105 -18.49 -18.29 -20.07
N GLN A 106 -19.37 -18.60 -19.12
CA GLN A 106 -20.53 -19.46 -19.36
C GLN A 106 -21.58 -18.77 -20.22
N THR A 107 -21.63 -17.43 -20.15
CA THR A 107 -22.59 -16.59 -20.86
C THR A 107 -21.98 -15.84 -22.04
N ASP A 108 -20.67 -15.60 -22.03
CA ASP A 108 -19.93 -14.84 -23.04
C ASP A 108 -18.56 -15.47 -23.28
N GLY A 109 -18.35 -16.04 -24.47
CA GLY A 109 -17.09 -16.65 -24.88
C GLY A 109 -16.22 -15.74 -25.75
N SER A 110 -16.48 -14.43 -25.77
CA SER A 110 -15.71 -13.45 -26.53
C SER A 110 -14.25 -13.37 -26.04
N PRO A 111 -13.32 -12.83 -26.86
CA PRO A 111 -11.93 -12.64 -26.45
C PRO A 111 -11.82 -11.91 -25.09
N GLY A 112 -11.09 -12.50 -24.14
CA GLY A 112 -10.95 -11.99 -22.78
C GLY A 112 -11.96 -12.57 -21.79
N LEU A 113 -13.01 -13.25 -22.26
CA LEU A 113 -14.00 -13.95 -21.45
C LEU A 113 -14.02 -15.46 -21.72
N THR A 114 -12.94 -16.02 -22.27
CA THR A 114 -12.87 -17.46 -22.54
C THR A 114 -12.59 -18.28 -21.28
N VAL A 115 -12.74 -19.60 -21.36
CA VAL A 115 -12.35 -20.52 -20.28
C VAL A 115 -10.86 -20.38 -19.92
N LEU A 116 -9.99 -20.15 -20.92
CA LEU A 116 -8.55 -19.96 -20.71
C LEU A 116 -8.29 -18.66 -19.95
N ASP A 117 -8.95 -17.56 -20.34
CA ASP A 117 -8.80 -16.27 -19.68
C ASP A 117 -9.30 -16.34 -18.23
N GLY A 118 -10.45 -17.01 -18.00
CA GLY A 118 -11.00 -17.24 -16.67
C GLY A 118 -10.09 -18.13 -15.81
N ALA A 119 -9.44 -19.13 -16.40
CA ALA A 119 -8.46 -19.96 -15.70
C ALA A 119 -7.23 -19.15 -15.29
N ALA A 120 -6.73 -18.27 -16.17
CA ALA A 120 -5.64 -17.34 -15.85
C ALA A 120 -6.03 -16.41 -14.69
N ALA A 121 -7.23 -15.82 -14.73
CA ALA A 121 -7.72 -14.97 -13.64
C ALA A 121 -7.75 -15.70 -12.30
N ARG A 122 -8.33 -16.90 -12.25
CA ARG A 122 -8.40 -17.71 -11.02
C ARG A 122 -7.01 -18.10 -10.51
N ALA A 123 -6.09 -18.46 -11.41
CA ALA A 123 -4.72 -18.79 -11.05
C ALA A 123 -4.01 -17.59 -10.42
N SER A 124 -4.17 -16.39 -10.98
CA SER A 124 -3.59 -15.15 -10.43
C SER A 124 -4.10 -14.83 -9.02
N PHE A 125 -5.36 -15.16 -8.71
CA PHE A 125 -5.94 -14.95 -7.38
C PHE A 125 -5.67 -16.07 -6.38
N ALA A 126 -4.94 -17.13 -6.76
CA ALA A 126 -4.74 -18.29 -5.89
C ALA A 126 -4.07 -17.92 -4.56
N VAL A 127 -3.07 -17.03 -4.57
CA VAL A 127 -2.42 -16.57 -3.33
C VAL A 127 -3.42 -15.82 -2.44
N ASP A 128 -4.22 -14.93 -3.01
CA ASP A 128 -5.15 -14.13 -2.23
C ASP A 128 -6.23 -14.99 -1.55
N TYR A 129 -6.84 -15.92 -2.29
CA TYR A 129 -7.91 -16.77 -1.77
C TYR A 129 -7.42 -17.91 -0.87
N TYR A 130 -6.36 -18.62 -1.27
CA TYR A 130 -5.91 -19.81 -0.55
C TYR A 130 -4.93 -19.51 0.58
N ILE A 131 -4.21 -18.38 0.52
CA ILE A 131 -3.21 -18.01 1.53
C ILE A 131 -3.66 -16.80 2.35
N ASN A 132 -4.03 -15.70 1.69
CA ASN A 132 -4.29 -14.43 2.37
C ASN A 132 -5.72 -14.25 2.90
N GLY A 133 -6.62 -15.20 2.63
CA GLY A 133 -8.00 -15.14 3.13
C GLY A 133 -8.86 -14.06 2.45
N GLU A 134 -8.64 -13.78 1.17
CA GLU A 134 -9.37 -12.74 0.43
C GLU A 134 -9.09 -11.33 0.99
N ASN A 135 -7.81 -11.02 1.19
CA ASN A 135 -7.37 -9.69 1.63
C ASN A 135 -7.81 -8.60 0.64
N SER A 136 -7.91 -8.93 -0.65
CA SER A 136 -8.48 -8.03 -1.67
C SER A 136 -9.91 -7.59 -1.38
N ALA A 137 -10.69 -8.38 -0.64
CA ALA A 137 -12.02 -8.05 -0.14
C ALA A 137 -11.99 -7.44 1.28
N CYS A 138 -10.87 -6.79 1.63
CA CYS A 138 -10.64 -6.13 2.91
C CYS A 138 -10.75 -7.05 4.14
N ARG A 139 -10.37 -8.33 4.00
CA ARG A 139 -10.34 -9.31 5.10
C ARG A 139 -8.93 -9.43 5.69
N ALA A 140 -8.83 -9.28 7.00
CA ALA A 140 -7.58 -9.11 7.72
C ALA A 140 -7.12 -10.38 8.44
N ASN A 141 -5.86 -10.32 8.89
CA ASN A 141 -5.26 -11.26 9.84
C ASN A 141 -5.15 -12.71 9.34
N LYS A 142 -4.69 -12.90 8.09
CA LYS A 142 -4.49 -14.22 7.49
C LYS A 142 -3.36 -14.22 6.47
N GLY A 143 -2.68 -15.37 6.33
CA GLY A 143 -1.60 -15.56 5.37
C GLY A 143 -0.47 -14.55 5.52
N PHE A 144 -0.10 -13.89 4.42
CA PHE A 144 0.94 -12.87 4.41
C PHE A 144 0.59 -11.59 5.19
N PHE A 145 -0.68 -11.43 5.58
CA PHE A 145 -1.17 -10.29 6.36
C PHE A 145 -1.60 -10.69 7.78
N GLU A 146 -1.18 -11.86 8.28
CA GLU A 146 -1.33 -12.18 9.70
C GLU A 146 -0.57 -11.13 10.52
N TRP A 147 -1.23 -10.54 11.53
CA TRP A 147 -0.60 -9.49 12.33
C TRP A 147 0.53 -10.04 13.20
N HIS A 148 0.32 -11.26 13.71
CA HIS A 148 1.24 -11.98 14.59
C HIS A 148 1.65 -13.33 13.99
N PRO A 149 2.36 -13.34 12.85
CA PRO A 149 2.71 -14.58 12.17
C PRO A 149 3.67 -15.38 13.04
N LYS A 150 3.40 -16.69 13.17
CA LYS A 150 4.35 -17.61 13.82
C LYS A 150 5.55 -17.84 12.90
N VAL A 151 6.70 -17.30 13.26
CA VAL A 151 7.94 -17.50 12.50
C VAL A 151 8.67 -18.77 12.95
N PRO A 152 9.22 -19.58 12.03
CA PRO A 152 10.05 -20.72 12.39
C PRO A 152 11.28 -20.28 13.21
N GLU A 153 11.36 -20.75 14.46
CA GLU A 153 12.29 -20.24 15.48
C GLU A 153 13.77 -20.38 15.10
N LEU A 154 14.15 -21.45 14.38
CA LEU A 154 15.54 -21.66 13.99
C LEU A 154 15.97 -20.76 12.83
N SER A 155 15.07 -20.50 11.88
CA SER A 155 15.36 -19.77 10.63
C SER A 155 15.17 -18.26 10.76
N PHE A 156 14.32 -17.81 11.68
CA PHE A 156 13.99 -16.41 11.93
C PHE A 156 14.23 -16.03 13.40
N ARG A 157 15.28 -16.61 13.99
CA ARG A 157 15.65 -16.46 15.40
C ARG A 157 15.78 -14.99 15.87
N TRP A 158 16.03 -14.08 14.93
CA TRP A 158 16.17 -12.64 15.18
C TRP A 158 14.88 -11.85 14.91
N GLY A 159 13.86 -12.46 14.32
CA GLY A 159 12.63 -11.81 13.84
C GLY A 159 11.47 -11.81 14.83
N ASP A 160 11.70 -12.24 16.08
CA ASP A 160 10.74 -12.06 17.17
C ASP A 160 11.19 -10.85 18.01
N PRO A 161 10.49 -9.70 17.94
CA PRO A 161 10.86 -8.50 18.69
C PRO A 161 10.91 -8.71 20.20
N GLU A 162 10.11 -9.63 20.74
CA GLU A 162 10.08 -9.98 22.16
C GLU A 162 11.27 -10.86 22.57
N ARG A 163 11.97 -11.44 21.59
CA ARG A 163 13.12 -12.32 21.80
C ARG A 163 14.38 -11.83 21.11
N ASN A 164 14.37 -10.62 20.53
CA ASN A 164 15.50 -10.15 19.77
C ASN A 164 16.68 -9.91 20.71
N ILE A 165 17.73 -10.69 20.49
CA ILE A 165 18.91 -10.79 21.35
C ILE A 165 19.98 -9.76 20.92
N HIS A 166 19.74 -9.00 19.85
CA HIS A 166 20.68 -8.02 19.32
C HIS A 166 20.07 -6.62 19.34
N SER A 167 20.85 -5.65 19.81
CA SER A 167 20.54 -4.23 19.62
C SER A 167 20.35 -3.96 18.12
N PRO A 168 19.42 -3.09 17.69
CA PRO A 168 19.21 -2.81 16.28
C PRO A 168 20.54 -2.48 15.61
N GLY A 169 20.98 -3.31 14.66
CA GLY A 169 22.27 -3.16 13.98
C GLY A 169 22.34 -1.96 13.03
N VAL A 170 21.30 -1.11 13.05
CA VAL A 170 21.14 0.08 12.21
C VAL A 170 21.81 1.26 12.93
N LYS A 171 22.80 1.88 12.29
CA LYS A 171 23.64 2.91 12.91
C LYS A 171 22.99 4.30 12.90
N SER A 172 22.03 4.54 11.99
CA SER A 172 21.28 5.80 11.94
C SER A 172 19.92 5.65 11.23
N ALA A 173 19.03 6.64 11.40
CA ALA A 173 17.73 6.68 10.73
C ALA A 173 17.86 6.71 9.19
N GLU A 174 18.90 7.35 8.67
CA GLU A 174 19.20 7.43 7.24
C GLU A 174 19.60 6.06 6.69
N GLU A 175 20.45 5.32 7.40
CA GLU A 175 20.82 3.95 7.03
C GLU A 175 19.58 3.03 7.02
N GLY A 176 18.76 3.09 8.07
CA GLY A 176 17.52 2.31 8.15
C GLY A 176 16.55 2.66 7.02
N THR A 177 16.36 3.94 6.73
CA THR A 177 15.50 4.42 5.62
C THR A 177 15.99 3.89 4.27
N MET A 178 17.30 3.96 4.04
CA MET A 178 17.93 3.46 2.81
C MET A 178 17.77 1.94 2.69
N ALA A 179 17.99 1.19 3.77
CA ALA A 179 17.86 -0.27 3.79
C ALA A 179 16.41 -0.69 3.52
N VAL A 180 15.43 -0.12 4.23
CA VAL A 180 14.00 -0.38 4.03
C VAL A 180 13.58 -0.10 2.59
N LYS A 181 13.95 1.06 2.02
CA LYS A 181 13.60 1.39 0.62
C LYS A 181 14.28 0.47 -0.40
N ARG A 182 15.50 -0.02 -0.12
CA ARG A 182 16.19 -0.99 -0.97
C ARG A 182 15.52 -2.35 -0.91
N MET A 183 15.16 -2.81 0.30
CA MET A 183 14.48 -4.09 0.49
C MET A 183 13.06 -4.08 -0.08
N ALA A 184 12.31 -2.99 0.05
CA ALA A 184 11.02 -2.84 -0.60
C ALA A 184 11.12 -3.06 -2.12
N ARG A 185 12.14 -2.49 -2.76
CA ARG A 185 12.41 -2.73 -4.20
C ARG A 185 12.85 -4.15 -4.49
N PHE A 186 13.68 -4.74 -3.64
CA PHE A 186 14.10 -6.13 -3.76
C PHE A 186 12.90 -7.08 -3.74
N PHE A 187 11.89 -6.81 -2.91
CA PHE A 187 10.66 -7.60 -2.84
C PHE A 187 9.62 -7.26 -3.93
N GLY A 188 9.95 -6.38 -4.88
CA GLY A 188 9.12 -6.14 -6.07
C GLY A 188 8.39 -4.79 -6.11
N ALA A 189 8.53 -3.92 -5.11
CA ALA A 189 7.95 -2.57 -5.19
C ALA A 189 8.72 -1.68 -6.17
N ALA A 190 8.03 -0.89 -6.98
CA ALA A 190 8.71 0.11 -7.82
C ALA A 190 9.24 1.28 -6.97
N LYS A 191 8.50 1.68 -5.93
CA LYS A 191 8.85 2.78 -5.03
C LYS A 191 8.30 2.49 -3.64
N ALA A 192 8.97 3.04 -2.64
CA ALA A 192 8.52 3.00 -1.26
C ALA A 192 8.65 4.38 -0.61
N GLY A 193 7.60 4.80 0.07
CA GLY A 193 7.48 6.04 0.82
C GLY A 193 7.38 5.74 2.31
N ILE A 194 7.81 6.69 3.13
CA ILE A 194 7.76 6.55 4.59
C ILE A 194 7.14 7.82 5.18
N ALA A 195 6.12 7.64 6.00
CA ALA A 195 5.41 8.73 6.70
C ALA A 195 5.30 8.44 8.20
N PRO A 196 5.09 9.47 9.03
CA PRO A 196 4.59 9.28 10.39
C PRO A 196 3.29 8.48 10.38
N PHE A 197 3.10 7.61 11.36
CA PHE A 197 1.84 6.90 11.52
C PHE A 197 0.72 7.89 11.85
N ASP A 198 -0.43 7.74 11.18
CA ASP A 198 -1.60 8.57 11.38
C ASP A 198 -2.84 7.70 11.53
N LYS A 199 -3.36 7.69 12.77
CA LYS A 199 -4.50 6.85 13.16
C LYS A 199 -5.78 7.20 12.41
N ARG A 200 -5.87 8.38 11.78
CA ARG A 200 -7.03 8.78 10.97
C ARG A 200 -7.27 7.82 9.79
N TRP A 201 -6.22 7.15 9.31
CA TRP A 201 -6.29 6.26 8.15
C TRP A 201 -6.50 4.79 8.51
N VAL A 202 -6.41 4.44 9.80
CA VAL A 202 -6.60 3.06 10.26
C VAL A 202 -8.09 2.83 10.53
N PHE A 203 -8.59 1.66 10.15
CA PHE A 203 -9.99 1.34 10.43
C PHE A 203 -10.24 1.19 11.93
N THR A 204 -11.39 1.66 12.41
CA THR A 204 -11.79 1.43 13.79
C THR A 204 -12.08 -0.05 14.06
N GLU A 205 -12.66 -0.73 13.06
CA GLU A 205 -12.90 -2.17 13.03
C GLU A 205 -12.64 -2.67 11.61
N THR A 206 -12.06 -3.87 11.49
CA THR A 206 -11.85 -4.59 10.24
C THR A 206 -12.44 -5.99 10.33
N ALA A 207 -12.93 -6.52 9.21
CA ALA A 207 -13.31 -7.92 9.09
C ALA A 207 -12.03 -8.76 9.18
N ALA A 208 -11.76 -9.37 10.33
CA ALA A 208 -10.55 -10.15 10.57
C ALA A 208 -10.89 -11.61 10.87
N PHE A 209 -10.04 -12.52 10.38
CA PHE A 209 -10.10 -13.91 10.81
C PHE A 209 -9.61 -14.03 12.25
N VAL A 210 -10.42 -14.63 13.10
CA VAL A 210 -10.12 -14.89 14.50
C VAL A 210 -10.26 -16.38 14.81
N LYS A 211 -9.31 -16.89 15.60
CA LYS A 211 -9.35 -18.27 16.09
C LYS A 211 -10.37 -18.36 17.22
N THR A 212 -11.26 -19.33 17.11
CA THR A 212 -12.31 -19.68 18.08
C THR A 212 -12.18 -21.15 18.44
N PRO A 213 -12.75 -21.61 19.57
CA PRO A 213 -12.77 -23.03 19.90
C PRO A 213 -13.40 -23.90 18.81
N GLU A 214 -14.36 -23.36 18.06
CA GLU A 214 -15.09 -24.03 16.98
C GLU A 214 -14.39 -23.97 15.61
N GLY A 215 -13.24 -23.29 15.52
CA GLY A 215 -12.49 -23.11 14.28
C GLY A 215 -12.12 -21.65 14.02
N GLU A 216 -11.99 -21.26 12.76
CA GLU A 216 -11.73 -19.87 12.39
C GLU A 216 -13.04 -19.18 11.98
N SER A 217 -13.23 -17.93 12.41
CA SER A 217 -14.41 -17.13 12.06
C SER A 217 -14.02 -15.73 11.65
N LEU A 218 -14.78 -15.13 10.73
CA LEU A 218 -14.61 -13.74 10.33
C LEU A 218 -15.42 -12.86 11.28
N LYS A 219 -14.79 -11.88 11.94
CA LYS A 219 -15.46 -10.92 12.84
C LYS A 219 -14.97 -9.51 12.58
N PHE A 220 -15.83 -8.53 12.81
CA PHE A 220 -15.39 -7.14 12.85
C PHE A 220 -14.76 -6.86 14.21
N ILE A 221 -13.45 -6.60 14.20
CA ILE A 221 -12.68 -6.27 15.40
C ILE A 221 -11.69 -5.15 15.10
N PRO A 222 -11.26 -4.35 16.10
CA PRO A 222 -10.16 -3.42 15.92
C PRO A 222 -8.89 -4.13 15.42
N PRO A 223 -8.12 -3.53 14.49
CA PRO A 223 -6.81 -4.04 14.12
C PRO A 223 -5.90 -4.16 15.34
N ASP A 224 -5.28 -5.33 15.52
CA ASP A 224 -4.32 -5.58 16.59
C ASP A 224 -2.90 -5.68 16.01
N PHE A 225 -2.16 -4.59 16.12
CA PHE A 225 -0.77 -4.56 15.69
C PHE A 225 0.20 -5.09 16.76
N GLY A 226 -0.22 -5.23 18.01
CA GLY A 226 0.64 -5.62 19.14
C GLY A 226 1.67 -4.56 19.59
N PHE A 227 1.67 -3.37 18.99
CA PHE A 227 2.50 -2.22 19.38
C PHE A 227 1.87 -0.92 18.86
N GLU A 228 2.31 0.23 19.39
CA GLU A 228 1.92 1.54 18.84
C GLU A 228 2.84 1.92 17.67
N PRO A 229 2.36 1.95 16.41
CA PRO A 229 3.21 2.24 15.28
C PRO A 229 3.61 3.72 15.27
N LYS A 230 4.89 3.99 15.00
CA LYS A 230 5.41 5.37 14.84
C LYS A 230 5.45 5.82 13.39
N HIS A 231 5.56 4.86 12.47
CA HIS A 231 5.72 5.12 11.04
C HIS A 231 4.88 4.13 10.24
N VAL A 232 4.56 4.54 9.02
CA VAL A 232 3.99 3.69 7.98
C VAL A 232 4.91 3.68 6.78
N ILE A 233 5.10 2.50 6.19
CA ILE A 233 5.83 2.31 4.95
C ILE A 233 4.82 1.93 3.89
N SER A 234 4.68 2.77 2.86
CA SER A 234 3.80 2.52 1.73
C SER A 234 4.63 2.12 0.52
N MET A 235 4.15 1.15 -0.24
CA MET A 235 4.82 0.61 -1.42
C MET A 235 3.87 0.69 -2.60
N ILE A 236 4.40 1.00 -3.78
CA ILE A 236 3.64 0.90 -5.05
C ILE A 236 4.08 -0.34 -5.81
N ILE A 237 3.11 -1.13 -6.29
CA ILE A 237 3.35 -2.31 -7.10
C ILE A 237 2.78 -2.01 -8.49
N PRO A 238 3.63 -1.72 -9.50
CA PRO A 238 3.14 -1.35 -10.82
C PRO A 238 2.44 -2.53 -11.48
N GLN A 239 1.33 -2.23 -12.15
CA GLN A 239 0.61 -3.21 -12.95
C GLN A 239 1.09 -3.16 -14.40
N SER A 240 0.94 -4.27 -15.14
CA SER A 240 1.13 -4.30 -16.58
C SER A 240 0.08 -3.43 -17.27
N LEU A 241 0.54 -2.45 -18.07
CA LEU A 241 -0.36 -1.61 -18.87
C LEU A 241 -1.23 -2.46 -19.83
N GLU A 242 -0.66 -3.52 -20.40
CA GLU A 242 -1.39 -4.41 -21.30
C GLU A 242 -2.44 -5.23 -20.55
N GLY A 243 -2.14 -5.63 -19.31
CA GLY A 243 -3.11 -6.29 -18.45
C GLY A 243 -4.28 -5.37 -18.10
N VAL A 244 -4.00 -4.15 -17.66
CA VAL A 244 -5.04 -3.19 -17.25
C VAL A 244 -5.90 -2.70 -18.42
N LYS A 245 -5.34 -2.57 -19.63
CA LYS A 245 -6.13 -2.28 -20.86
C LYS A 245 -7.18 -3.35 -21.17
N CYS A 246 -7.00 -4.57 -20.68
CA CYS A 246 -7.97 -5.64 -20.86
C CYS A 246 -9.16 -5.53 -19.90
N ALA A 247 -9.21 -4.59 -18.97
CA ALA A 247 -10.39 -4.39 -18.12
C ALA A 247 -11.63 -4.04 -18.99
N PRO A 248 -12.82 -4.57 -18.69
CA PRO A 248 -13.20 -5.39 -17.53
C PRO A 248 -13.19 -6.93 -17.79
N SER A 249 -12.32 -7.44 -18.67
CA SER A 249 -12.25 -8.88 -18.99
C SER A 249 -11.50 -9.71 -17.93
N PHE A 250 -11.48 -11.04 -18.07
CA PHE A 250 -10.72 -11.92 -17.17
C PHE A 250 -9.21 -11.68 -17.24
N LEU A 251 -8.66 -11.26 -18.38
CA LEU A 251 -7.25 -10.91 -18.46
C LEU A 251 -6.92 -9.67 -17.63
N GLY A 252 -7.83 -8.68 -17.60
CA GLY A 252 -7.71 -7.54 -16.69
C GLY A 252 -7.80 -7.95 -15.22
N SER A 253 -8.69 -8.90 -14.90
CA SER A 253 -8.76 -9.50 -13.57
C SER A 253 -7.47 -10.26 -13.22
N ALA A 254 -6.90 -11.00 -14.16
CA ALA A 254 -5.65 -11.76 -13.96
C ALA A 254 -4.48 -10.86 -13.59
N GLU A 255 -4.37 -9.68 -14.21
CA GLU A 255 -3.39 -8.66 -13.81
C GLU A 255 -3.61 -8.21 -12.36
N TYR A 256 -4.85 -7.88 -12.00
CA TYR A 256 -5.19 -7.46 -10.64
C TYR A 256 -4.86 -8.54 -9.60
N GLY A 257 -5.15 -9.81 -9.89
CA GLY A 257 -4.83 -10.92 -8.99
C GLY A 257 -3.33 -11.10 -8.77
N LEU A 258 -2.55 -10.95 -9.84
CA LEU A 258 -1.10 -11.00 -9.74
C LEU A 258 -0.56 -9.85 -8.88
N SER A 259 -1.10 -8.64 -9.03
CA SER A 259 -0.73 -7.49 -8.19
C SER A 259 -1.01 -7.78 -6.71
N TYR A 260 -2.15 -8.38 -6.35
CA TYR A 260 -2.44 -8.75 -4.95
C TYR A 260 -1.48 -9.79 -4.38
N ALA A 261 -1.10 -10.79 -5.17
CA ALA A 261 -0.09 -11.76 -4.75
C ALA A 261 1.26 -11.07 -4.47
N GLN A 262 1.66 -10.12 -5.33
CA GLN A 262 2.89 -9.34 -5.17
C GLN A 262 2.83 -8.40 -3.96
N ILE A 263 1.71 -7.72 -3.72
CA ILE A 263 1.50 -6.87 -2.53
C ILE A 263 1.68 -7.69 -1.26
N GLY A 264 1.06 -8.88 -1.19
CA GLY A 264 1.20 -9.77 -0.03
C GLY A 264 2.64 -10.20 0.20
N TYR A 265 3.33 -10.66 -0.85
CA TYR A 265 4.74 -11.06 -0.76
C TYR A 265 5.64 -9.91 -0.31
N ALA A 266 5.48 -8.72 -0.90
CA ALA A 266 6.28 -7.55 -0.59
C ALA A 266 6.05 -7.04 0.84
N ALA A 267 4.79 -6.94 1.27
CA ALA A 267 4.42 -6.49 2.61
C ALA A 267 4.98 -7.45 3.67
N PHE A 268 4.77 -8.76 3.48
CA PHE A 268 5.25 -9.77 4.41
C PHE A 268 6.78 -9.80 4.47
N GLY A 269 7.46 -9.89 3.32
CA GLY A 269 8.92 -9.94 3.26
C GLY A 269 9.58 -8.72 3.90
N LEU A 270 9.06 -7.53 3.63
CA LEU A 270 9.56 -6.30 4.24
C LEU A 270 9.30 -6.26 5.75
N SER A 271 8.14 -6.74 6.21
CA SER A 271 7.85 -6.83 7.64
C SER A 271 8.81 -7.76 8.37
N MET A 272 9.14 -8.92 7.77
CA MET A 272 10.11 -9.87 8.35
C MET A 272 11.52 -9.25 8.41
N PHE A 273 11.95 -8.57 7.34
CA PHE A 273 13.22 -7.85 7.34
C PHE A 273 13.31 -6.82 8.48
N ILE A 274 12.25 -6.05 8.71
CA ILE A 274 12.20 -5.05 9.78
C ILE A 274 12.23 -5.72 11.17
N LYS A 275 11.52 -6.84 11.32
CA LYS A 275 11.56 -7.65 12.55
C LYS A 275 12.94 -8.20 12.84
N ASP A 276 13.63 -8.74 11.84
CA ASP A 276 14.99 -9.27 11.97
C ASP A 276 16.00 -8.17 12.34
N LEU A 277 15.73 -6.91 12.00
CA LEU A 277 16.51 -5.76 12.47
C LEU A 277 16.24 -5.35 13.93
N GLY A 278 15.24 -5.96 14.58
CA GLY A 278 14.86 -5.67 15.97
C GLY A 278 13.79 -4.63 16.16
N TYR A 279 12.96 -4.40 15.16
CA TYR A 279 11.82 -3.50 15.25
C TYR A 279 10.50 -4.25 15.11
N HIS A 280 9.44 -3.74 15.73
CA HIS A 280 8.10 -4.25 15.46
C HIS A 280 7.61 -3.78 14.08
N ALA A 281 6.98 -4.68 13.35
CA ALA A 281 6.35 -4.39 12.06
C ALA A 281 5.14 -5.31 11.86
N VAL A 282 4.09 -4.80 11.23
CA VAL A 282 2.92 -5.59 10.83
C VAL A 282 2.69 -5.36 9.34
N PRO A 283 2.60 -6.43 8.52
CA PRO A 283 2.19 -6.30 7.14
C PRO A 283 0.71 -5.97 7.07
N ILE A 284 0.35 -5.00 6.23
CA ILE A 284 -1.05 -4.64 5.96
C ILE A 284 -1.29 -4.65 4.45
N GLY A 285 -2.48 -5.05 4.04
CA GLY A 285 -2.93 -5.03 2.66
C GLY A 285 -4.08 -4.03 2.50
N ALA A 286 -5.17 -4.46 1.86
CA ALA A 286 -6.38 -3.66 1.68
C ALA A 286 -7.35 -3.72 2.88
N ASP A 287 -6.92 -4.30 3.99
CA ASP A 287 -7.76 -4.85 5.06
C ASP A 287 -7.86 -3.97 6.30
N SER A 288 -6.75 -3.36 6.72
CA SER A 288 -6.66 -2.74 8.06
C SER A 288 -6.61 -1.21 8.03
N ALA A 289 -6.34 -0.60 6.88
CA ALA A 289 -6.21 0.85 6.74
C ALA A 289 -6.50 1.34 5.31
N LEU A 290 -6.73 2.64 5.17
CA LEU A 290 -6.92 3.32 3.90
C LEU A 290 -5.57 3.54 3.18
N ALA A 291 -5.26 2.69 2.20
CA ALA A 291 -3.97 2.72 1.50
C ALA A 291 -3.70 4.03 0.72
N VAL A 292 -4.72 4.61 0.08
CA VAL A 292 -4.58 5.83 -0.74
C VAL A 292 -4.10 7.04 0.07
N PRO A 293 -4.76 7.48 1.17
CA PRO A 293 -4.28 8.60 1.96
C PRO A 293 -2.91 8.33 2.59
N ILE A 294 -2.62 7.08 2.98
CA ILE A 294 -1.29 6.68 3.47
C ILE A 294 -0.22 6.87 2.39
N ALA A 295 -0.49 6.44 1.15
CA ALA A 295 0.46 6.56 0.05
C ALA A 295 0.74 8.02 -0.32
N ILE A 296 -0.29 8.88 -0.28
CA ILE A 296 -0.15 10.32 -0.48
C ILE A 296 0.65 10.95 0.67
N GLN A 297 0.36 10.60 1.92
CA GLN A 297 1.13 11.05 3.09
C GLN A 297 2.60 10.62 3.00
N ALA A 298 2.87 9.46 2.40
CA ALA A 298 4.20 8.93 2.14
C ALA A 298 4.90 9.58 0.94
N GLY A 299 4.25 10.52 0.24
CA GLY A 299 4.80 11.27 -0.90
C GLY A 299 4.91 10.44 -2.18
N LEU A 300 4.04 9.44 -2.37
CA LEU A 300 4.09 8.56 -3.53
C LEU A 300 3.29 9.07 -4.73
N GLY A 301 2.31 9.94 -4.50
CA GLY A 301 1.47 10.50 -5.55
C GLY A 301 0.44 11.48 -5.00
N GLU A 302 -0.53 11.83 -5.84
CA GLU A 302 -1.62 12.76 -5.53
C GLU A 302 -2.98 12.07 -5.65
N TYR A 303 -3.99 12.59 -4.96
CA TYR A 303 -5.36 12.11 -5.09
C TYR A 303 -5.95 12.51 -6.44
N SER A 304 -6.79 11.66 -7.03
CA SER A 304 -7.44 11.93 -8.30
C SER A 304 -8.96 11.83 -8.23
N ARG A 305 -9.63 12.33 -9.27
CA ARG A 305 -11.10 12.29 -9.38
C ARG A 305 -11.67 10.87 -9.36
N SER A 306 -10.91 9.85 -9.77
CA SER A 306 -11.35 8.45 -9.74
C SER A 306 -11.31 7.84 -8.33
N GLY A 307 -10.81 8.57 -7.33
CA GLY A 307 -10.59 8.04 -5.97
C GLY A 307 -9.29 7.27 -5.81
N LEU A 308 -8.53 7.05 -6.89
CA LEU A 308 -7.23 6.41 -6.88
C LEU A 308 -6.10 7.43 -6.74
N MET A 309 -4.96 6.98 -6.24
CA MET A 309 -3.73 7.77 -6.28
C MET A 309 -3.18 7.80 -7.71
N ILE A 310 -2.67 8.95 -8.14
CA ILE A 310 -1.89 9.11 -9.38
C ILE A 310 -0.44 9.36 -9.01
N THR A 311 0.45 8.54 -9.57
CA THR A 311 1.90 8.71 -9.50
C THR A 311 2.41 9.36 -10.79
N PRO A 312 3.47 10.19 -10.73
CA PRO A 312 4.09 10.75 -11.94
C PRO A 312 4.59 9.68 -12.91
N GLU A 313 5.03 8.53 -12.41
CA GLU A 313 5.68 7.49 -13.20
C GLU A 313 4.69 6.50 -13.85
N PHE A 314 3.58 6.19 -13.17
CA PHE A 314 2.66 5.12 -13.58
C PHE A 314 1.20 5.56 -13.68
N GLY A 315 0.88 6.82 -13.43
CA GLY A 315 -0.51 7.24 -13.28
C GLY A 315 -1.16 6.51 -12.11
N SER A 316 -2.40 6.07 -12.28
CA SER A 316 -3.13 5.26 -11.30
C SER A 316 -2.95 3.74 -11.46
N ASN A 317 -1.96 3.31 -12.24
CA ASN A 317 -1.73 1.91 -12.60
C ASN A 317 -0.74 1.22 -11.62
N VAL A 318 -1.02 1.29 -10.32
CA VAL A 318 -0.15 0.87 -9.20
C VAL A 318 -0.92 0.40 -7.97
#